data_AF-A0A970V5M2-F1
#
_entry.id   AF-A0A970V5M2-F1
#
_cell.length_a   1.000
_cell.length_b   1.000
_cell.length_c   1.000
_cell.angle_alpha   90.00
_cell.angle_beta   90.00
_cell.angle_gamma   90.00
#
_symmetry.space_group_name_H-M   'P 1'
#
loop_
_entity.id
_entity.type
_entity.pdbx_description
1 polymer ?
#
loop_
_entity_poly.entity_id
_entity_poly.type
_entity_poly.pdbx_seq_one_letter_code
_entity_poly.pdbx_strand_id
1 'polypeptide(L)'
;MIRHLLFTGLLLTVAGSVLAQMPERLYVYKVERITADQAPQLDGKLDEKVWQNRPQITAFRLFLGTPGMPTQPSEVTLITDGTRLYIAEKFYDDDMANVLFNPARDPFWNDCTELYFDPRHDLSRSIQLVVDCGGRRWWQKQNDDGWGWYADSNFGVLADWEAAAFRGPDYWSLEIAINATSFEFTCTPGEVIRFNVCRFRLNPKKSEFSAWTYGPAGRQKDMSAWGHLIFLGPGQSGASDITEADIKLIYPDLGSRVVEVPVSGGFVTYTRADTQKQTFVELLTPPLKQSEQYLGDAEETIAKLPTTARGLEALKAEVAKLKASLEGNQALVAQELTLAQYDQLREAVETLRKSSETVYWRAQILALI
;
A
#
# COMPACT_ATOMS: atom_id res chain seq x y z
N MET A 1 40.31 11.90 62.24
CA MET A 1 40.37 12.28 60.82
C MET A 1 39.88 11.11 59.99
N ILE A 2 38.59 11.09 59.65
CA ILE A 2 37.99 10.07 58.77
C ILE A 2 37.25 10.85 57.69
N ARG A 3 37.66 10.67 56.44
CA ARG A 3 37.08 11.28 55.25
C ARG A 3 35.73 10.63 54.95
N HIS A 4 34.66 11.42 54.89
CA HIS A 4 33.37 10.99 54.36
C HIS A 4 33.44 10.97 52.83
N LEU A 5 33.22 9.80 52.24
CA LEU A 5 32.94 9.62 50.82
C LEU A 5 31.48 10.01 50.55
N LEU A 6 31.29 11.00 49.66
CA LEU A 6 30.00 11.31 49.05
C LEU A 6 29.74 10.31 47.92
N PHE A 7 28.75 9.45 48.10
CA PHE A 7 28.16 8.65 47.03
C PHE A 7 27.14 9.54 46.28
N THR A 8 27.53 10.07 45.13
CA THR A 8 26.59 10.65 44.16
C THR A 8 25.84 9.51 43.48
N GLY A 9 24.56 9.36 43.82
CA GLY A 9 23.65 8.42 43.15
C GLY A 9 23.38 8.86 41.71
N LEU A 10 23.87 8.06 40.76
CA LEU A 10 23.51 8.14 39.36
C LEU A 10 22.08 7.63 39.21
N LEU A 11 21.11 8.54 39.01
CA LEU A 11 19.77 8.18 38.57
C LEU A 11 19.87 7.62 37.14
N LEU A 12 19.88 6.29 37.01
CA LEU A 12 19.54 5.64 35.75
C LEU A 12 18.05 5.89 35.50
N THR A 13 17.72 6.86 34.65
CA THR A 13 16.45 6.87 33.93
C THR A 13 16.46 5.68 32.98
N VAL A 14 15.83 4.58 33.39
CA VAL A 14 15.45 3.50 32.49
C VAL A 14 14.39 4.09 31.56
N ALA A 15 14.83 4.62 30.42
CA ALA A 15 13.95 4.81 29.27
C ALA A 15 13.47 3.41 28.89
N GLY A 16 12.27 3.04 29.36
CA GLY A 16 11.61 1.84 28.91
C GLY A 16 11.40 1.99 27.41
N SER A 17 12.24 1.32 26.63
CA SER A 17 11.99 1.08 25.23
C SER A 17 10.78 0.17 25.17
N VAL A 18 9.59 0.78 25.16
CA VAL A 18 8.47 0.21 24.43
C VAL A 18 9.03 0.05 23.02
N LEU A 19 9.32 -1.19 22.60
CA LEU A 19 9.44 -1.48 21.19
C LEU A 19 8.15 -0.95 20.59
N ALA A 20 8.22 0.23 19.96
CA ALA A 20 7.08 0.83 19.32
C ALA A 20 6.63 -0.20 18.28
N GLN A 21 5.53 -0.89 18.58
CA GLN A 21 4.94 -1.82 17.64
C GLN A 21 4.64 -0.99 16.40
N MET A 22 5.31 -1.31 15.28
CA MET A 22 5.10 -0.56 14.07
C MET A 22 3.61 -0.64 13.73
N PRO A 23 2.96 0.50 13.43
CA PRO A 23 1.55 0.50 13.14
C PRO A 23 1.26 -0.47 11.99
N GLU A 24 0.24 -1.30 12.15
CA GLU A 24 -0.32 -2.08 11.06
C GLU A 24 -1.09 -1.12 10.16
N ARG A 25 -0.62 -0.94 8.92
CA ARG A 25 -1.30 -0.05 7.98
C ARG A 25 -2.55 -0.74 7.42
N LEU A 26 -3.69 -0.13 7.67
CA LEU A 26 -4.99 -0.66 7.29
C LEU A 26 -5.55 0.05 6.06
N TYR A 27 -5.78 -0.73 5.00
CA TYR A 27 -6.42 -0.26 3.78
C TYR A 27 -7.88 -0.71 3.75
N VAL A 28 -8.80 0.23 3.58
CA VAL A 28 -10.23 -0.01 3.60
C VAL A 28 -10.88 0.67 2.39
N TYR A 29 -11.78 -0.06 1.73
CA TYR A 29 -12.70 0.49 0.74
C TYR A 29 -14.14 0.26 1.21
N LYS A 30 -14.91 1.33 1.37
CA LYS A 30 -16.31 1.27 1.76
C LYS A 30 -17.18 1.09 0.51
N VAL A 31 -17.78 -0.08 0.37
CA VAL A 31 -18.58 -0.46 -0.81
C VAL A 31 -19.98 0.12 -0.66
N GLU A 32 -20.30 1.11 -1.49
CA GLU A 32 -21.61 1.77 -1.47
C GLU A 32 -22.73 0.86 -2.00
N ARG A 33 -23.91 0.98 -1.37
CA ARG A 33 -25.12 0.25 -1.76
C ARG A 33 -25.93 1.04 -2.78
N ILE A 34 -26.12 0.46 -3.96
CA ILE A 34 -27.03 0.93 -5.00
C ILE A 34 -28.37 0.18 -4.93
N THR A 35 -29.37 0.70 -5.64
CA THR A 35 -30.62 -0.04 -5.88
C THR A 35 -30.45 -0.98 -7.07
N ALA A 36 -31.23 -2.05 -7.13
CA ALA A 36 -31.09 -3.08 -8.16
C ALA A 36 -31.35 -2.56 -9.59
N ASP A 37 -32.19 -1.53 -9.75
CA ASP A 37 -32.44 -0.85 -11.02
C ASP A 37 -31.27 0.03 -11.50
N GLN A 38 -30.29 0.27 -10.63
CA GLN A 38 -29.03 0.97 -10.96
C GLN A 38 -27.90 0.00 -11.31
N ALA A 39 -28.15 -1.31 -11.34
CA ALA A 39 -27.14 -2.29 -11.72
C ALA A 39 -26.55 -1.94 -13.10
N PRO A 40 -25.21 -1.89 -13.23
CA PRO A 40 -24.56 -1.54 -14.49
C PRO A 40 -24.79 -2.61 -15.56
N GLN A 41 -24.77 -2.20 -16.82
CA GLN A 41 -24.78 -3.14 -17.93
C GLN A 41 -23.34 -3.56 -18.18
N LEU A 42 -23.01 -4.83 -17.94
CA LEU A 42 -21.64 -5.32 -18.15
C LEU A 42 -21.26 -5.30 -19.64
N ASP A 43 -20.63 -4.21 -20.08
CA ASP A 43 -20.09 -4.04 -21.42
C ASP A 43 -18.64 -3.52 -21.43
N GLY A 44 -18.10 -3.20 -20.25
CA GLY A 44 -16.74 -2.79 -20.01
C GLY A 44 -16.48 -1.29 -20.20
N LYS A 45 -17.44 -0.48 -20.66
CA LYS A 45 -17.18 0.92 -21.06
C LYS A 45 -17.11 1.90 -19.90
N LEU A 46 -17.72 1.57 -18.75
CA LEU A 46 -17.79 2.43 -17.58
C LEU A 46 -18.50 3.78 -17.84
N ASP A 47 -19.49 3.81 -18.75
CA ASP A 47 -20.18 5.05 -19.13
C ASP A 47 -21.45 5.33 -18.30
N GLU A 48 -21.87 4.36 -17.48
CA GLU A 48 -23.01 4.50 -16.61
C GLU A 48 -22.76 5.48 -15.47
N LYS A 49 -23.81 6.26 -15.15
CA LYS A 49 -23.79 7.22 -14.04
C LYS A 49 -23.47 6.57 -12.69
N VAL A 50 -23.76 5.28 -12.54
CA VAL A 50 -23.53 4.55 -11.30
C VAL A 50 -22.04 4.50 -10.93
N TRP A 51 -21.13 4.64 -11.89
CA TRP A 51 -19.68 4.65 -11.65
C TRP A 51 -19.12 6.02 -11.26
N GLN A 52 -19.90 7.09 -11.44
CA GLN A 52 -19.43 8.46 -11.24
C GLN A 52 -19.49 8.88 -9.76
N ASN A 53 -18.61 9.80 -9.36
CA ASN A 53 -18.56 10.41 -8.02
C ASN A 53 -18.40 9.42 -6.86
N ARG A 54 -17.68 8.31 -7.08
CA ARG A 54 -17.37 7.33 -6.04
C ARG A 54 -15.89 7.34 -5.68
N PRO A 55 -15.54 6.90 -4.46
CA PRO A 55 -14.14 6.65 -4.12
C PRO A 55 -13.52 5.66 -5.10
N GLN A 56 -12.24 5.86 -5.40
CA GLN A 56 -11.47 4.98 -6.26
C GLN A 56 -10.25 4.47 -5.52
N ILE A 57 -9.91 3.20 -5.73
CA ILE A 57 -8.59 2.66 -5.41
C ILE A 57 -7.64 3.11 -6.52
N THR A 58 -6.69 3.98 -6.18
CA THR A 58 -5.70 4.54 -7.13
C THR A 58 -4.25 4.35 -6.67
N ALA A 59 -4.03 4.03 -5.39
CA ALA A 59 -2.72 3.92 -4.78
C ALA A 59 -2.03 2.57 -5.05
N PHE A 60 -1.94 2.17 -6.31
CA PHE A 60 -1.23 0.95 -6.73
C PHE A 60 0.28 1.11 -6.57
N ARG A 61 0.95 0.02 -6.18
CA ARG A 61 2.40 -0.01 -5.93
C ARG A 61 3.06 -1.20 -6.60
N LEU A 62 4.26 -1.01 -7.12
CA LEU A 62 5.06 -2.08 -7.71
C LEU A 62 5.47 -3.07 -6.62
N PHE A 63 4.98 -4.30 -6.71
CA PHE A 63 5.33 -5.38 -5.78
C PHE A 63 6.47 -6.26 -6.30
N LEU A 64 6.73 -6.23 -7.61
CA LEU A 64 7.85 -6.94 -8.25
C LEU A 64 8.72 -5.95 -9.02
N GLY A 65 10.04 -6.09 -8.89
CA GLY A 65 11.02 -5.19 -9.50
C GLY A 65 11.47 -4.09 -8.53
N THR A 66 11.85 -2.92 -9.07
CA THR A 66 12.24 -1.77 -8.25
C THR A 66 11.01 -1.21 -7.53
N PRO A 67 11.04 -1.06 -6.18
CA PRO A 67 9.96 -0.45 -5.44
C PRO A 67 9.58 0.93 -5.99
N GLY A 68 8.29 1.21 -6.06
CA GLY A 68 7.81 2.48 -6.57
C GLY A 68 6.38 2.43 -7.08
N MET A 69 6.02 3.44 -7.87
CA MET A 69 4.73 3.53 -8.54
C MET A 69 4.79 2.88 -9.92
N PRO A 70 3.70 2.24 -10.38
CA PRO A 70 3.57 1.90 -11.79
C PRO A 70 3.64 3.18 -12.63
N THR A 71 4.20 3.10 -13.84
CA THR A 71 4.21 4.25 -14.74
C THR A 71 2.87 4.49 -15.42
N GLN A 72 2.00 3.48 -15.40
CA GLN A 72 0.67 3.54 -15.98
C GLN A 72 -0.38 3.49 -14.85
N PRO A 73 -1.19 4.55 -14.66
CA PRO A 73 -2.19 4.61 -13.58
C PRO A 73 -3.27 3.54 -13.71
N SER A 74 -3.91 3.22 -12.58
CA SER A 74 -5.02 2.28 -12.48
C SER A 74 -6.05 2.83 -11.51
N GLU A 75 -7.34 2.66 -11.83
CA GLU A 75 -8.47 3.10 -11.02
C GLU A 75 -9.43 1.93 -10.84
N VAL A 76 -9.84 1.65 -9.60
CA VAL A 76 -10.83 0.61 -9.29
C VAL A 76 -11.94 1.15 -8.40
N THR A 77 -13.19 0.88 -8.77
CA THR A 77 -14.40 1.29 -8.04
C THR A 77 -15.25 0.07 -7.76
N LEU A 78 -15.79 -0.05 -6.54
CA LEU A 78 -16.63 -1.16 -6.13
C LEU A 78 -17.98 -0.66 -5.62
N ILE A 79 -19.06 -1.32 -6.04
CA ILE A 79 -20.43 -1.05 -5.58
C ILE A 79 -21.19 -2.36 -5.38
N THR A 80 -22.31 -2.32 -4.67
CA THR A 80 -23.17 -3.51 -4.55
C THR A 80 -24.64 -3.16 -4.64
N ASP A 81 -25.46 -4.04 -5.23
CA ASP A 81 -26.92 -4.01 -5.14
C ASP A 81 -27.46 -4.84 -3.97
N GLY A 82 -26.56 -5.51 -3.22
CA GLY A 82 -26.81 -6.41 -2.11
C GLY A 82 -26.80 -7.89 -2.38
N THR A 83 -26.88 -8.26 -3.64
CA THR A 83 -26.78 -9.64 -4.08
C THR A 83 -25.47 -9.83 -4.85
N ARG A 84 -25.08 -8.83 -5.63
CA ARG A 84 -23.86 -8.80 -6.40
C ARG A 84 -22.91 -7.70 -5.92
N LEU A 85 -21.62 -8.02 -5.94
CA LEU A 85 -20.55 -7.05 -5.92
C LEU A 85 -20.21 -6.71 -7.37
N TYR A 86 -20.19 -5.43 -7.72
CA TYR A 86 -19.77 -4.95 -9.02
C TYR A 86 -18.43 -4.23 -8.88
N ILE A 87 -17.53 -4.48 -9.82
CA ILE A 87 -16.18 -3.91 -9.84
C ILE A 87 -15.97 -3.29 -11.21
N ALA A 88 -15.67 -2.00 -11.22
CA ALA A 88 -15.23 -1.26 -12.39
C ALA A 88 -13.72 -1.04 -12.28
N GLU A 89 -12.98 -1.45 -13.29
CA GLU A 89 -11.53 -1.27 -13.35
C GLU A 89 -11.15 -0.53 -14.62
N LYS A 90 -10.27 0.46 -14.49
CA LYS A 90 -9.73 1.21 -15.61
C LYS A 90 -8.21 1.25 -15.52
N PHE A 91 -7.56 0.75 -16.55
CA PHE A 91 -6.12 0.65 -16.64
C PHE A 91 -5.63 1.50 -17.81
N TYR A 92 -5.01 2.64 -17.50
CA TYR A 92 -4.44 3.52 -18.52
C TYR A 92 -3.21 2.87 -19.12
N ASP A 93 -2.93 3.09 -20.40
CA ASP A 93 -1.71 2.65 -21.05
C ASP A 93 -1.37 3.57 -22.22
N ASP A 94 -0.25 4.28 -22.15
CA ASP A 94 0.22 5.12 -23.26
C ASP A 94 0.73 4.31 -24.47
N ASP A 95 0.89 2.99 -24.32
CA ASP A 95 1.36 2.06 -25.36
C ASP A 95 0.31 0.96 -25.62
N MET A 96 -0.94 1.37 -25.84
CA MET A 96 -2.07 0.46 -26.12
C MET A 96 -1.82 -0.54 -27.27
N ALA A 97 -0.94 -0.20 -28.22
CA ALA A 97 -0.53 -1.09 -29.31
C ALA A 97 0.28 -2.30 -28.83
N ASN A 98 0.91 -2.22 -27.66
CA ASN A 98 1.72 -3.27 -27.04
C ASN A 98 1.08 -3.87 -25.78
N VAL A 99 -0.19 -3.52 -25.50
CA VAL A 99 -1.01 -4.28 -24.55
C VAL A 99 -1.20 -5.69 -25.10
N LEU A 100 -0.57 -6.64 -24.42
CA LEU A 100 -0.43 -8.03 -24.81
C LEU A 100 -1.78 -8.73 -24.68
N PHE A 101 -2.28 -9.20 -25.82
CA PHE A 101 -3.46 -10.04 -25.88
C PHE A 101 -3.27 -11.16 -26.90
N ASN A 102 -3.35 -12.40 -26.43
CA ASN A 102 -3.37 -13.60 -27.25
C ASN A 102 -4.51 -14.52 -26.79
N PRO A 103 -5.58 -14.67 -27.60
CA PRO A 103 -6.73 -15.51 -27.23
C PRO A 103 -6.41 -17.02 -27.21
N ALA A 104 -5.24 -17.44 -27.69
CA ALA A 104 -4.80 -18.84 -27.58
C ALA A 104 -4.11 -19.16 -26.24
N ARG A 105 -3.84 -18.15 -25.39
CA ARG A 105 -3.20 -18.33 -24.08
C ARG A 105 -4.20 -18.17 -22.94
N ASP A 106 -3.85 -18.69 -21.77
CA ASP A 106 -4.61 -18.41 -20.56
C ASP A 106 -4.56 -16.92 -20.20
N PRO A 107 -5.61 -16.38 -19.56
CA PRO A 107 -5.72 -14.94 -19.27
C PRO A 107 -4.51 -14.33 -18.54
N PHE A 108 -3.89 -15.06 -17.62
CA PHE A 108 -2.73 -14.59 -16.85
C PHE A 108 -1.43 -14.46 -17.68
N TRP A 109 -1.43 -14.89 -18.95
CA TRP A 109 -0.34 -14.64 -19.90
C TRP A 109 -0.59 -13.44 -20.81
N ASN A 110 -1.69 -12.72 -20.62
CA ASN A 110 -2.04 -11.46 -21.26
C ASN A 110 -1.92 -10.31 -20.24
N ASP A 111 -1.99 -9.07 -20.72
CA ASP A 111 -2.27 -7.95 -19.82
C ASP A 111 -3.61 -8.21 -19.10
N CYS A 112 -3.57 -8.25 -17.77
CA CYS A 112 -4.69 -8.70 -16.95
C CYS A 112 -4.74 -8.03 -15.58
N THR A 113 -5.92 -8.12 -14.97
CA THR A 113 -6.13 -7.90 -13.54
C THR A 113 -6.09 -9.24 -12.80
N GLU A 114 -5.61 -9.23 -11.57
CA GLU A 114 -5.84 -10.33 -10.63
C GLU A 114 -6.56 -9.79 -9.39
N LEU A 115 -7.74 -10.37 -9.10
CA LEU A 115 -8.54 -10.08 -7.94
C LEU A 115 -8.40 -11.20 -6.92
N TYR A 116 -8.24 -10.83 -5.66
CA TYR A 116 -8.07 -11.76 -4.56
C TYR A 116 -9.08 -11.48 -3.46
N PHE A 117 -9.68 -12.55 -2.92
CA PHE A 117 -10.67 -12.46 -1.86
C PHE A 117 -10.36 -13.47 -0.75
N ASP A 118 -10.44 -13.01 0.50
CA ASP A 118 -10.71 -13.87 1.65
C ASP A 118 -12.13 -13.55 2.15
N PRO A 119 -13.14 -14.30 1.66
CA PRO A 119 -14.56 -13.95 1.81
C PRO A 119 -15.08 -14.11 3.23
N ARG A 120 -14.38 -14.86 4.08
CA ARG A 120 -14.80 -15.11 5.47
C ARG A 120 -14.02 -14.27 6.48
N HIS A 121 -13.04 -13.50 6.01
CA HIS A 121 -12.13 -12.71 6.85
C HIS A 121 -11.38 -13.56 7.89
N ASP A 122 -11.21 -14.86 7.64
CA ASP A 122 -10.60 -15.80 8.59
C ASP A 122 -9.26 -16.37 8.13
N LEU A 123 -8.75 -15.91 6.99
CA LEU A 123 -7.50 -16.38 6.36
C LEU A 123 -7.51 -17.87 5.95
N SER A 124 -8.68 -18.50 5.91
CA SER A 124 -8.84 -19.93 5.58
C SER A 124 -9.33 -20.17 4.15
N ARG A 125 -9.73 -19.11 3.43
CA ARG A 125 -10.28 -19.16 2.08
C ARG A 125 -9.59 -18.14 1.20
N SER A 126 -9.09 -18.56 0.04
CA SER A 126 -8.45 -17.69 -0.94
C SER A 126 -9.09 -17.92 -2.30
N ILE A 127 -9.83 -16.94 -2.79
CA ILE A 127 -10.37 -16.93 -4.15
C ILE A 127 -9.52 -15.99 -4.99
N GLN A 128 -9.02 -16.49 -6.12
CA GLN A 128 -8.36 -15.67 -7.13
C GLN A 128 -9.19 -15.66 -8.39
N LEU A 129 -9.51 -14.48 -8.90
CA LEU A 129 -10.02 -14.27 -10.25
C LEU A 129 -8.97 -13.58 -11.09
N VAL A 130 -8.91 -13.94 -12.37
CA VAL A 130 -8.08 -13.29 -13.37
C VAL A 130 -8.98 -12.92 -14.54
N VAL A 131 -8.90 -11.66 -14.95
CA VAL A 131 -9.58 -11.17 -16.15
C VAL A 131 -8.57 -10.46 -17.02
N ASP A 132 -8.42 -10.89 -18.28
CA ASP A 132 -7.52 -10.21 -19.22
C ASP A 132 -8.18 -9.02 -19.92
N CYS A 133 -7.36 -8.23 -20.62
CA CYS A 133 -7.80 -7.08 -21.40
C CYS A 133 -8.75 -7.41 -22.58
N GLY A 134 -9.08 -8.68 -22.81
CA GLY A 134 -10.13 -9.14 -23.71
C GLY A 134 -11.35 -9.73 -23.01
N GLY A 135 -11.43 -9.63 -21.68
CA GLY A 135 -12.56 -10.12 -20.89
C GLY A 135 -12.55 -11.62 -20.66
N ARG A 136 -11.47 -12.33 -21.00
CA ARG A 136 -11.37 -13.77 -20.73
C ARG A 136 -11.12 -13.98 -19.25
N ARG A 137 -11.75 -15.01 -18.71
CA ARG A 137 -11.80 -15.29 -17.28
C ARG A 137 -11.02 -16.55 -16.94
N TRP A 138 -10.29 -16.50 -15.86
CA TRP A 138 -9.71 -17.66 -15.18
C TRP A 138 -9.93 -17.49 -13.68
N TRP A 139 -10.02 -18.58 -12.94
CA TRP A 139 -10.27 -18.54 -11.51
C TRP A 139 -9.67 -19.74 -10.81
N GLN A 140 -9.44 -19.58 -9.53
CA GLN A 140 -9.21 -20.67 -8.60
C GLN A 140 -9.73 -20.31 -7.22
N LYS A 141 -10.00 -21.34 -6.42
CA LYS A 141 -10.27 -21.20 -5.00
C LYS A 141 -9.41 -22.20 -4.25
N GLN A 142 -8.82 -21.75 -3.15
CA GLN A 142 -8.06 -22.57 -2.23
C GLN A 142 -8.69 -22.47 -0.84
N ASN A 143 -8.66 -23.59 -0.13
CA ASN A 143 -9.17 -23.72 1.23
C ASN A 143 -8.06 -24.25 2.13
N ASP A 144 -8.07 -23.83 3.38
CA ASP A 144 -7.35 -24.47 4.48
C ASP A 144 -8.36 -24.81 5.58
N ASP A 145 -8.51 -26.10 5.89
CA ASP A 145 -9.39 -26.58 6.97
C ASP A 145 -8.57 -27.05 8.19
N GLY A 146 -7.33 -26.56 8.32
CA GLY A 146 -6.41 -26.90 9.42
C GLY A 146 -5.43 -28.03 9.11
N TRP A 147 -5.44 -28.56 7.88
CA TRP A 147 -4.54 -29.61 7.42
C TRP A 147 -3.67 -29.17 6.22
N GLY A 148 -3.69 -27.87 5.92
CA GLY A 148 -2.96 -27.27 4.81
C GLY A 148 -3.84 -26.95 3.60
N TRP A 149 -3.29 -26.12 2.72
CA TRP A 149 -3.97 -25.58 1.55
C TRP A 149 -4.26 -26.64 0.48
N TYR A 150 -5.48 -26.65 -0.02
CA TYR A 150 -5.90 -27.47 -1.16
C TYR A 150 -6.82 -26.69 -2.10
N ALA A 151 -6.84 -27.07 -3.38
CA ALA A 151 -7.68 -26.43 -4.39
C ALA A 151 -9.13 -26.96 -4.35
N ASP A 152 -10.10 -26.06 -4.41
CA ASP A 152 -11.52 -26.38 -4.56
C ASP A 152 -11.85 -26.59 -6.04
N SER A 153 -11.87 -27.85 -6.46
CA SER A 153 -12.15 -28.23 -7.85
C SER A 153 -13.60 -27.98 -8.29
N ASN A 154 -14.53 -27.78 -7.35
CA ASN A 154 -15.94 -27.55 -7.65
C ASN A 154 -16.27 -26.07 -7.79
N PHE A 155 -15.38 -25.17 -7.35
CA PHE A 155 -15.63 -23.73 -7.35
C PHE A 155 -16.09 -23.20 -8.72
N GLY A 156 -15.46 -23.65 -9.81
CA GLY A 156 -15.82 -23.20 -11.15
C GLY A 156 -17.22 -23.56 -11.63
N VAL A 157 -17.83 -24.60 -11.07
CA VAL A 157 -19.22 -25.00 -11.41
C VAL A 157 -20.23 -24.20 -10.59
N LEU A 158 -19.84 -23.72 -9.41
CA LEU A 158 -20.71 -23.04 -8.45
C LEU A 158 -20.60 -21.52 -8.50
N ALA A 159 -19.48 -20.98 -8.98
CA ALA A 159 -19.21 -19.55 -9.04
C ALA A 159 -20.11 -18.87 -10.08
N ASP A 160 -20.97 -17.96 -9.63
CA ASP A 160 -21.79 -17.09 -10.47
C ASP A 160 -21.14 -15.71 -10.53
N TRP A 161 -20.43 -15.47 -11.64
CA TRP A 161 -19.84 -14.19 -11.94
C TRP A 161 -19.67 -13.99 -13.43
N GLU A 162 -19.54 -12.74 -13.85
CA GLU A 162 -19.38 -12.31 -15.24
C GLU A 162 -18.35 -11.18 -15.32
N ALA A 163 -17.72 -11.03 -16.49
CA ALA A 163 -16.81 -9.93 -16.77
C ALA A 163 -16.95 -9.50 -18.24
N ALA A 164 -16.91 -8.20 -18.48
CA ALA A 164 -16.86 -7.59 -19.80
C ALA A 164 -15.67 -6.65 -19.89
N ALA A 165 -15.07 -6.56 -21.08
CA ALA A 165 -13.90 -5.73 -21.33
C ALA A 165 -14.14 -4.76 -22.47
N PHE A 166 -13.55 -3.58 -22.32
CA PHE A 166 -13.49 -2.56 -23.37
C PHE A 166 -12.05 -2.10 -23.57
N ARG A 167 -11.67 -1.80 -24.82
CA ARG A 167 -10.37 -1.22 -25.16
C ARG A 167 -10.58 0.13 -25.83
N GLY A 168 -10.17 1.17 -25.14
CA GLY A 168 -10.14 2.55 -25.62
C GLY A 168 -8.81 2.90 -26.30
N PRO A 169 -8.62 4.19 -26.65
CA PRO A 169 -7.41 4.65 -27.31
C PRO A 169 -6.16 4.69 -26.40
N ASP A 170 -6.35 4.96 -25.11
CA ASP A 170 -5.29 5.16 -24.09
C ASP A 170 -5.57 4.39 -22.78
N TYR A 171 -6.54 3.47 -22.80
CA TYR A 171 -6.87 2.61 -21.67
C TYR A 171 -7.55 1.32 -22.13
N TRP A 172 -7.60 0.35 -21.23
CA TRP A 172 -8.59 -0.72 -21.25
C TRP A 172 -9.30 -0.78 -19.90
N SER A 173 -10.52 -1.28 -19.92
CA SER A 173 -11.39 -1.31 -18.74
C SER A 173 -12.16 -2.61 -18.65
N LEU A 174 -12.57 -2.92 -17.43
CA LEU A 174 -13.37 -4.08 -17.09
C LEU A 174 -14.57 -3.68 -16.25
N GLU A 175 -15.68 -4.38 -16.49
CA GLU A 175 -16.80 -4.47 -15.55
C GLU A 175 -16.99 -5.91 -15.14
N ILE A 176 -17.03 -6.16 -13.83
CA ILE A 176 -17.14 -7.49 -13.25
C ILE A 176 -18.32 -7.50 -12.30
N ALA A 177 -19.17 -8.52 -12.39
CA ALA A 177 -20.24 -8.76 -11.41
C ALA A 177 -20.08 -10.12 -10.76
N ILE A 178 -20.09 -10.17 -9.44
CA ILE A 178 -19.89 -11.36 -8.62
C ILE A 178 -21.11 -11.57 -7.75
N ASN A 179 -21.78 -12.72 -7.85
CA ASN A 179 -22.80 -13.11 -6.87
C ASN A 179 -22.12 -13.42 -5.52
N ALA A 180 -22.43 -12.61 -4.50
CA ALA A 180 -21.76 -12.66 -3.20
C ALA A 180 -21.87 -14.05 -2.54
N THR A 181 -23.06 -14.65 -2.59
CA THR A 181 -23.30 -15.96 -1.96
C THR A 181 -22.50 -17.08 -2.63
N SER A 182 -22.33 -17.04 -3.95
CA SER A 182 -21.48 -18.02 -4.66
C SER A 182 -19.99 -17.92 -4.29
N PHE A 183 -19.58 -16.79 -3.69
CA PHE A 183 -18.23 -16.51 -3.19
C PHE A 183 -18.14 -16.59 -1.66
N GLU A 184 -19.18 -17.10 -0.98
CA GLU A 184 -19.21 -17.33 0.46
C GLU A 184 -19.16 -16.07 1.34
N PHE A 185 -19.64 -14.93 0.83
CA PHE A 185 -19.82 -13.71 1.63
C PHE A 185 -21.21 -13.09 1.42
N THR A 186 -21.54 -12.07 2.21
CA THR A 186 -22.76 -11.28 2.04
C THR A 186 -22.46 -9.81 1.78
N CYS A 187 -23.36 -9.10 1.09
CA CYS A 187 -23.25 -7.63 0.97
C CYS A 187 -24.12 -6.92 2.01
N THR A 188 -24.21 -7.48 3.23
CA THR A 188 -25.00 -6.90 4.31
C THR A 188 -24.25 -5.75 4.99
N PRO A 189 -24.94 -4.71 5.49
CA PRO A 189 -24.28 -3.57 6.12
C PRO A 189 -23.39 -3.99 7.30
N GLY A 190 -22.11 -3.65 7.26
CA GLY A 190 -21.12 -4.00 8.27
C GLY A 190 -20.39 -5.34 8.03
N GLU A 191 -20.75 -6.11 7.00
CA GLU A 191 -19.93 -7.24 6.58
C GLU A 191 -18.53 -6.74 6.17
N VAL A 192 -17.52 -7.52 6.53
CA VAL A 192 -16.13 -7.31 6.14
C VAL A 192 -15.62 -8.52 5.37
N ILE A 193 -14.96 -8.26 4.24
CA ILE A 193 -14.13 -9.27 3.56
C ILE A 193 -12.75 -8.69 3.26
N ARG A 194 -11.74 -9.56 3.11
CA ARG A 194 -10.45 -9.12 2.58
C ARG A 194 -10.47 -9.12 1.06
N PHE A 195 -9.83 -8.11 0.49
CA PHE A 195 -9.77 -7.90 -0.94
C PHE A 195 -8.41 -7.34 -1.35
N ASN A 196 -7.91 -7.80 -2.50
CA ASN A 196 -6.80 -7.17 -3.17
C ASN A 196 -7.03 -7.17 -4.68
N VAL A 197 -6.48 -6.16 -5.35
CA VAL A 197 -6.54 -6.00 -6.79
C VAL A 197 -5.15 -5.70 -7.32
N CYS A 198 -4.78 -6.37 -8.40
CA CYS A 198 -3.47 -6.26 -9.02
C CYS A 198 -3.60 -5.98 -10.51
N ARG A 199 -2.67 -5.18 -11.05
CA ARG A 199 -2.46 -5.06 -12.49
C ARG A 199 -1.16 -5.77 -12.87
N PHE A 200 -1.27 -6.70 -13.81
CA PHE A 200 -0.16 -7.38 -14.46
C PHE A 200 0.02 -6.77 -15.85
N ARG A 201 0.88 -5.76 -15.94
CA ARG A 201 1.22 -5.13 -17.21
C ARG A 201 2.30 -5.96 -17.91
N LEU A 202 1.93 -6.72 -18.93
CA LEU A 202 2.83 -7.65 -19.65
C LEU A 202 3.39 -7.06 -20.95
N ASN A 203 3.55 -5.73 -20.99
CA ASN A 203 4.12 -5.04 -22.13
C ASN A 203 5.58 -5.52 -22.38
N PRO A 204 5.94 -5.90 -23.63
CA PRO A 204 7.25 -6.45 -23.98
C PRO A 204 8.41 -5.46 -23.85
N LYS A 205 8.14 -4.15 -23.88
CA LYS A 205 9.16 -3.11 -23.67
C LYS A 205 9.39 -2.84 -22.19
N LYS A 206 8.32 -2.90 -21.39
CA LYS A 206 8.36 -2.56 -19.96
C LYS A 206 7.21 -3.22 -19.19
N SER A 207 7.47 -4.39 -18.63
CA SER A 207 6.49 -5.05 -17.76
C SER A 207 6.48 -4.42 -16.37
N GLU A 208 5.29 -4.29 -15.79
CA GLU A 208 5.08 -3.74 -14.45
C GLU A 208 4.04 -4.58 -13.71
N PHE A 209 4.29 -4.85 -12.43
CA PHE A 209 3.41 -5.68 -11.61
C PHE A 209 3.06 -4.88 -10.37
N SER A 210 1.80 -4.45 -10.29
CA SER A 210 1.35 -3.55 -9.24
C SER A 210 0.11 -4.08 -8.53
N ALA A 211 -0.04 -3.73 -7.26
CA ALA A 211 -1.17 -4.15 -6.43
C ALA A 211 -1.64 -3.01 -5.54
N TRP A 212 -2.89 -3.08 -5.08
CA TRP A 212 -3.40 -2.19 -4.04
C TRP A 212 -2.61 -2.37 -2.75
N THR A 213 -2.40 -3.63 -2.33
CA THR A 213 -1.55 -3.97 -1.19
C THR A 213 -0.69 -5.21 -1.48
N TYR A 214 0.40 -5.40 -0.73
CA TYR A 214 1.20 -6.63 -0.79
C TYR A 214 2.01 -6.81 0.51
N GLY A 215 2.34 -8.07 0.81
CA GLY A 215 3.08 -8.41 2.02
C GLY A 215 4.56 -8.04 1.96
N PRO A 216 5.27 -8.03 3.10
CA PRO A 216 6.67 -7.61 3.20
C PRO A 216 7.64 -8.37 2.29
N ALA A 217 7.28 -9.60 1.88
CA ALA A 217 8.05 -10.41 0.95
C ALA A 217 7.93 -9.98 -0.53
N GLY A 218 7.25 -8.86 -0.83
CA GLY A 218 7.02 -8.39 -2.19
C GLY A 218 6.09 -9.32 -2.98
N ARG A 219 5.08 -9.90 -2.30
CA ARG A 219 4.14 -10.83 -2.91
C ARG A 219 2.71 -10.39 -2.67
N GLN A 220 1.91 -10.40 -3.73
CA GLN A 220 0.50 -10.05 -3.74
C GLN A 220 -0.41 -11.13 -3.12
N LYS A 221 0.09 -12.36 -2.93
CA LYS A 221 -0.68 -13.50 -2.43
C LYS A 221 -0.69 -13.64 -0.90
N ASP A 222 -0.03 -12.74 -0.18
CA ASP A 222 -0.06 -12.74 1.28
C ASP A 222 -1.39 -12.17 1.79
N MET A 223 -2.30 -13.07 2.15
CA MET A 223 -3.66 -12.74 2.58
C MET A 223 -3.70 -11.80 3.78
N SER A 224 -2.71 -11.87 4.67
CA SER A 224 -2.64 -11.02 5.86
C SER A 224 -2.40 -9.55 5.52
N ALA A 225 -1.86 -9.27 4.32
CA ALA A 225 -1.57 -7.93 3.84
C ALA A 225 -2.68 -7.34 2.95
N TRP A 226 -3.74 -8.10 2.63
CA TRP A 226 -4.82 -7.62 1.78
C TRP A 226 -5.61 -6.49 2.43
N GLY A 227 -6.15 -5.60 1.61
CA GLY A 227 -7.07 -4.57 2.07
C GLY A 227 -8.42 -5.17 2.46
N HIS A 228 -9.33 -4.31 2.88
CA HIS A 228 -10.64 -4.70 3.40
C HIS A 228 -11.75 -3.99 2.66
N LEU A 229 -12.82 -4.72 2.35
CA LEU A 229 -14.08 -4.13 1.93
C LEU A 229 -15.02 -4.08 3.13
N ILE A 230 -15.66 -2.94 3.35
CA ILE A 230 -16.78 -2.81 4.30
C ILE A 230 -18.03 -2.51 3.48
N PHE A 231 -19.04 -3.36 3.59
CA PHE A 231 -20.30 -3.18 2.88
C PHE A 231 -21.18 -2.17 3.61
N LEU A 232 -21.61 -1.13 2.90
CA LEU A 232 -22.44 -0.07 3.46
C LEU A 232 -23.95 -0.35 3.27
N GLY A 233 -24.77 0.26 4.12
CA GLY A 233 -26.21 0.32 3.95
C GLY A 233 -26.67 1.38 2.95
N PRO A 234 -27.95 1.33 2.52
CA PRO A 234 -28.51 2.32 1.60
C PRO A 234 -28.31 3.77 2.08
N GLY A 235 -27.88 4.66 1.19
CA GLY A 235 -27.72 6.09 1.45
C GLY A 235 -26.44 6.49 2.21
N GLN A 236 -25.61 5.53 2.62
CA GLN A 236 -24.29 5.84 3.17
C GLN A 236 -23.27 6.05 2.04
N SER A 237 -22.33 6.97 2.25
CA SER A 237 -21.26 7.26 1.28
C SER A 237 -19.97 6.54 1.64
N GLY A 238 -19.34 5.94 0.63
CA GLY A 238 -18.01 5.34 0.70
C GLY A 238 -16.90 6.37 0.78
N ALA A 239 -17.18 7.66 0.48
CA ALA A 239 -16.24 8.76 0.69
C ALA A 239 -16.18 9.22 2.15
N SER A 240 -16.97 8.63 3.05
CA SER A 240 -16.90 8.90 4.48
C SER A 240 -15.58 8.42 5.08
N ASP A 241 -15.03 9.19 6.03
CA ASP A 241 -13.82 8.82 6.76
C ASP A 241 -13.95 7.44 7.42
N ILE A 242 -12.84 6.72 7.51
CA ILE A 242 -12.77 5.46 8.26
C ILE A 242 -12.75 5.77 9.75
N THR A 243 -13.74 5.24 10.47
CA THR A 243 -13.95 5.49 11.90
C THR A 243 -13.38 4.36 12.76
N GLU A 244 -13.23 4.59 14.07
CA GLU A 244 -12.87 3.52 15.01
C GLU A 244 -13.89 2.35 14.98
N ALA A 245 -15.17 2.64 14.73
CA ALA A 245 -16.20 1.60 14.61
C ALA A 245 -15.98 0.72 13.38
N ASP A 246 -15.62 1.32 12.24
CA ASP A 246 -15.26 0.59 11.03
C ASP A 246 -14.03 -0.31 11.26
N ILE A 247 -13.02 0.21 11.97
CA ILE A 247 -11.81 -0.55 12.32
C ILE A 247 -12.15 -1.71 13.25
N LYS A 248 -13.09 -1.55 14.19
CA LYS A 248 -13.52 -2.63 15.09
C LYS A 248 -14.30 -3.74 14.39
N LEU A 249 -14.92 -3.48 13.23
CA LEU A 249 -15.48 -4.55 12.40
C LEU A 249 -14.37 -5.46 11.85
N ILE A 250 -13.21 -4.88 11.52
CA ILE A 250 -12.06 -5.59 10.97
C ILE A 250 -11.20 -6.21 12.09
N TYR A 251 -10.92 -5.44 13.13
CA TYR A 251 -10.11 -5.82 14.29
C TYR A 251 -10.90 -5.60 15.58
N PRO A 252 -11.73 -6.57 16.00
CA PRO A 252 -12.45 -6.50 17.27
C PRO A 252 -11.53 -6.29 18.48
N ASP A 253 -10.26 -6.69 18.34
CA ASP A 253 -9.16 -6.55 19.30
C ASP A 253 -8.35 -5.25 19.11
N LEU A 254 -8.91 -4.19 18.51
CA LEU A 254 -8.24 -2.89 18.29
C LEU A 254 -7.55 -2.34 19.55
N GLY A 255 -8.10 -2.59 20.75
CA GLY A 255 -7.50 -2.17 22.02
C GLY A 255 -6.12 -2.79 22.33
N SER A 256 -5.69 -3.80 21.58
CA SER A 256 -4.34 -4.39 21.65
C SER A 256 -3.51 -4.15 20.39
N ARG A 257 -3.97 -3.28 19.48
CA ARG A 257 -3.30 -2.98 18.22
C ARG A 257 -2.87 -1.52 18.13
N VAL A 258 -1.95 -1.27 17.20
CA VAL A 258 -1.67 0.05 16.67
C VAL A 258 -2.00 -0.01 15.19
N VAL A 259 -3.02 0.72 14.76
CA VAL A 259 -3.53 0.69 13.38
C VAL A 259 -3.38 2.06 12.76
N GLU A 260 -2.74 2.13 11.60
CA GLU A 260 -2.58 3.37 10.84
C GLU A 260 -3.49 3.32 9.61
N VAL A 261 -4.38 4.29 9.47
CA VAL A 261 -5.28 4.42 8.31
C VAL A 261 -4.81 5.57 7.43
N PRO A 262 -4.52 5.34 6.14
CA PRO A 262 -4.20 6.41 5.20
C PRO A 262 -5.39 7.35 5.00
N VAL A 263 -5.12 8.65 5.03
CA VAL A 263 -6.07 9.71 4.71
C VAL A 263 -5.42 10.70 3.75
N SER A 264 -6.19 11.66 3.22
CA SER A 264 -5.61 12.72 2.38
C SER A 264 -4.50 13.47 3.13
N GLY A 265 -3.29 13.48 2.55
CA GLY A 265 -2.12 14.17 3.08
C GLY A 265 -1.50 13.59 4.36
N GLY A 266 -1.92 12.41 4.83
CA GLY A 266 -1.39 11.85 6.08
C GLY A 266 -1.98 10.52 6.50
N PHE A 267 -1.91 10.26 7.80
CA PHE A 267 -2.52 9.12 8.45
C PHE A 267 -3.32 9.52 9.68
N VAL A 268 -4.28 8.67 10.03
CA VAL A 268 -4.87 8.61 11.36
C VAL A 268 -4.42 7.31 12.01
N THR A 269 -3.69 7.41 13.11
CA THR A 269 -3.17 6.29 13.89
C THR A 269 -4.04 6.07 15.11
N TYR A 270 -4.62 4.89 15.21
CA TYR A 270 -5.44 4.43 16.32
C TYR A 270 -4.58 3.54 17.23
N THR A 271 -4.54 3.89 18.50
CA THR A 271 -3.88 3.11 19.56
C THR A 271 -4.91 2.76 20.63
N ARG A 272 -4.52 1.92 21.60
CA ARG A 272 -5.35 1.63 22.78
C ARG A 272 -5.84 2.88 23.52
N ALA A 273 -5.01 3.92 23.59
CA ALA A 273 -5.20 5.05 24.49
C ALA A 273 -5.56 6.36 23.76
N ASP A 274 -5.28 6.45 22.47
CA ASP A 274 -5.30 7.72 21.74
C ASP A 274 -5.52 7.52 20.23
N THR A 275 -6.02 8.55 19.57
CA THR A 275 -6.13 8.67 18.11
C THR A 275 -5.36 9.89 17.66
N GLN A 276 -4.35 9.70 16.81
CA GLN A 276 -3.45 10.76 16.38
C GLN A 276 -3.51 10.94 14.87
N LYS A 277 -3.72 12.17 14.42
CA LYS A 277 -3.60 12.53 13.00
C LYS A 277 -2.22 13.12 12.75
N GLN A 278 -1.51 12.59 11.76
CA GLN A 278 -0.19 13.07 11.36
C GLN A 278 -0.15 13.24 9.85
N THR A 279 0.33 14.38 9.39
CA THR A 279 0.59 14.63 7.98
C THR A 279 1.83 13.89 7.50
N PHE A 280 1.90 13.61 6.20
CA PHE A 280 3.11 13.05 5.59
C PHE A 280 4.35 13.92 5.83
N VAL A 281 4.18 15.24 5.85
CA VAL A 281 5.26 16.20 6.14
C VAL A 281 5.77 16.05 7.57
N GLU A 282 4.86 15.97 8.56
CA GLU A 282 5.24 15.78 9.97
C GLU A 282 5.99 14.46 10.19
N LEU A 283 5.64 13.41 9.43
CA LEU A 283 6.30 12.11 9.51
C LEU A 283 7.69 12.09 8.86
N LEU A 284 7.90 12.82 7.76
CA LEU A 284 9.17 12.87 7.03
C LEU A 284 10.15 13.91 7.58
N THR A 285 9.66 14.92 8.32
CA THR A 285 10.50 16.02 8.83
C THR A 285 11.57 15.56 9.84
N PRO A 286 11.26 14.72 10.85
CA PRO A 286 12.26 14.30 11.84
C PRO A 286 13.51 13.63 11.25
N PRO A 287 13.42 12.60 10.38
CA PRO A 287 14.61 11.98 9.78
C PRO A 287 15.38 12.93 8.85
N LEU A 288 14.71 13.88 8.19
CA LEU A 288 15.38 14.93 7.40
C LEU A 288 16.20 15.86 8.30
N LYS A 289 15.63 16.36 9.41
CA LYS A 289 16.35 17.19 10.38
C LYS A 289 17.54 16.46 10.99
N GLN A 290 17.38 15.17 11.27
CA GLN A 290 18.48 14.37 11.80
C GLN A 290 19.61 14.20 10.76
N SER A 291 19.26 14.04 9.47
CA SER A 291 20.24 14.03 8.37
C SER A 291 20.99 15.36 8.26
N GLU A 292 20.27 16.48 8.33
CA GLU A 292 20.85 17.82 8.33
C GLU A 292 21.85 18.01 9.47
N GLN A 293 21.49 17.58 10.68
CA GLN A 293 22.38 17.63 11.84
C GLN A 293 23.65 16.79 11.62
N TYR A 294 23.52 15.52 11.23
CA TYR A 294 24.70 14.66 11.00
C TYR A 294 25.64 15.22 9.94
N LEU A 295 25.10 15.76 8.85
CA LEU A 295 25.91 16.34 7.78
C LEU A 295 26.61 17.63 8.24
N GLY A 296 25.93 18.49 9.00
CA GLY A 296 26.52 19.68 9.60
C GLY A 296 27.66 19.34 10.58
N ASP A 297 27.44 18.38 11.48
CA ASP A 297 28.44 17.94 12.45
C ASP A 297 29.64 17.25 11.75
N ALA A 298 29.39 16.54 10.65
CA ALA A 298 30.44 15.97 9.80
C ALA A 298 31.28 17.07 9.14
N GLU A 299 30.67 18.10 8.58
CA GLU A 299 31.37 19.25 7.98
C GLU A 299 32.24 19.98 9.02
N GLU A 300 31.72 20.21 10.23
CA GLU A 300 32.48 20.84 11.31
C GLU A 300 33.70 20.00 11.71
N THR A 301 33.54 18.68 11.75
CA THR A 301 34.63 17.74 12.06
C THR A 301 35.68 17.75 10.94
N ILE A 302 35.23 17.66 9.68
CA ILE A 302 36.07 17.70 8.48
C ILE A 302 36.89 18.99 8.40
N ALA A 303 36.30 20.13 8.77
CA ALA A 303 36.98 21.43 8.76
C ALA A 303 38.18 21.50 9.72
N LYS A 304 38.23 20.63 10.74
CA LYS A 304 39.32 20.56 11.72
C LYS A 304 40.41 19.55 11.33
N LEU A 305 40.19 18.73 10.29
CA LEU A 305 41.15 17.72 9.87
C LEU A 305 42.34 18.32 9.10
N PRO A 306 43.55 17.73 9.21
CA PRO A 306 44.66 18.08 8.35
C PRO A 306 44.32 17.88 6.86
N THR A 307 44.73 18.80 6.00
CA THR A 307 44.51 18.69 4.54
C THR A 307 45.17 17.46 3.92
N THR A 308 46.12 16.84 4.61
CA THR A 308 46.82 15.62 4.22
C THR A 308 46.13 14.33 4.69
N ALA A 309 45.02 14.43 5.44
CA ALA A 309 44.31 13.28 5.97
C ALA A 309 43.84 12.35 4.84
N ARG A 310 44.21 11.07 4.93
CA ARG A 310 43.91 10.08 3.90
C ARG A 310 42.40 9.85 3.83
N GLY A 311 41.82 10.06 2.65
CA GLY A 311 40.38 9.88 2.41
C GLY A 311 39.52 11.13 2.66
N LEU A 312 40.13 12.25 3.04
CA LEU A 312 39.43 13.53 3.27
C LEU A 312 38.59 13.98 2.06
N GLU A 313 39.17 13.96 0.86
CA GLU A 313 38.48 14.43 -0.36
C GLU A 313 37.31 13.52 -0.74
N ALA A 314 37.45 12.20 -0.54
CA ALA A 314 36.35 11.26 -0.76
C ALA A 314 35.21 11.51 0.25
N LEU A 315 35.55 11.77 1.51
CA LEU A 315 34.57 12.07 2.55
C LEU A 315 33.83 13.40 2.26
N LYS A 316 34.54 14.45 1.84
CA LYS A 316 33.93 15.72 1.41
C LYS A 316 32.97 15.54 0.23
N ALA A 317 33.38 14.78 -0.79
CA ALA A 317 32.53 14.51 -1.95
C ALA A 317 31.26 13.74 -1.56
N GLU A 318 31.37 12.80 -0.62
CA GLU A 318 30.24 12.04 -0.09
C GLU A 318 29.27 12.93 0.70
N VAL A 319 29.77 13.78 1.60
CA VAL A 319 28.96 14.80 2.31
C VAL A 319 28.23 15.71 1.32
N ALA A 320 28.93 16.24 0.32
CA ALA A 320 28.33 17.12 -0.68
C ALA A 320 27.20 16.43 -1.46
N LYS A 321 27.39 15.17 -1.84
CA LYS A 321 26.35 14.36 -2.50
C LYS A 321 25.13 14.17 -1.60
N LEU A 322 25.34 13.86 -0.31
CA LEU A 322 24.25 13.67 0.64
C LEU A 322 23.50 14.98 0.93
N LYS A 323 24.18 16.13 0.98
CA LYS A 323 23.55 17.45 1.11
C LYS A 323 22.66 17.79 -0.08
N ALA A 324 23.14 17.54 -1.31
CA ALA A 324 22.30 17.71 -2.49
C ALA A 324 21.05 16.80 -2.46
N SER A 325 21.20 15.56 -1.96
CA SER A 325 20.06 14.67 -1.76
C SER A 325 19.11 15.15 -0.65
N LEU A 326 19.63 15.74 0.42
CA LEU A 326 18.86 16.33 1.52
C LEU A 326 17.99 17.48 1.00
N GLU A 327 18.59 18.43 0.29
CA GLU A 327 17.89 19.57 -0.32
C GLU A 327 16.78 19.12 -1.27
N GLY A 328 17.09 18.14 -2.14
CA GLY A 328 16.10 17.55 -3.05
C GLY A 328 14.91 16.92 -2.31
N ASN A 329 15.17 16.13 -1.26
CA ASN A 329 14.11 15.51 -0.46
C ASN A 329 13.30 16.55 0.33
N GLN A 330 13.94 17.59 0.90
CA GLN A 330 13.25 18.69 1.58
C GLN A 330 12.30 19.44 0.64
N ALA A 331 12.74 19.70 -0.61
CA ALA A 331 11.91 20.36 -1.62
C ALA A 331 10.70 19.51 -2.05
N LEU A 332 10.86 18.18 -2.09
CA LEU A 332 9.74 17.26 -2.37
C LEU A 332 8.76 17.21 -1.19
N VAL A 333 9.26 17.15 0.06
CA VAL A 333 8.42 17.12 1.27
C VAL A 333 7.69 18.44 1.51
N ALA A 334 8.15 19.56 0.95
CA ALA A 334 7.45 20.84 1.02
C ALA A 334 6.15 20.89 0.17
N GLN A 335 5.89 19.88 -0.64
CA GLN A 335 4.71 19.78 -1.50
C GLN A 335 3.61 18.92 -0.84
N GLU A 336 2.38 19.03 -1.34
CA GLU A 336 1.33 18.09 -0.95
C GLU A 336 1.64 16.69 -1.52
N LEU A 337 1.76 15.71 -0.64
CA LEU A 337 2.13 14.35 -1.00
C LEU A 337 0.89 13.46 -1.06
N THR A 338 0.83 12.62 -2.09
CA THR A 338 -0.01 11.42 -2.10
C THR A 338 0.59 10.33 -1.21
N LEU A 339 -0.23 9.37 -0.76
CA LEU A 339 0.26 8.19 -0.04
C LEU A 339 1.36 7.45 -0.82
N ALA A 340 1.20 7.40 -2.14
CA ALA A 340 2.15 6.85 -3.08
C ALA A 340 3.54 7.51 -2.95
N GLN A 341 3.58 8.82 -3.15
CA GLN A 341 4.80 9.62 -3.07
C GLN A 341 5.41 9.59 -1.66
N TYR A 342 4.58 9.63 -0.62
CA TYR A 342 5.04 9.52 0.77
C TYR A 342 5.85 8.24 1.00
N ASP A 343 5.33 7.08 0.60
CA ASP A 343 6.02 5.80 0.84
C ASP A 343 7.35 5.70 0.08
N GLN A 344 7.42 6.25 -1.14
CA GLN A 344 8.68 6.33 -1.91
C GLN A 344 9.67 7.26 -1.22
N LEU A 345 9.22 8.45 -0.79
CA LEU A 345 10.05 9.42 -0.09
C LEU A 345 10.51 8.90 1.26
N ARG A 346 9.67 8.17 2.00
CA ARG A 346 10.01 7.60 3.31
C ARG A 346 11.23 6.69 3.23
N GLU A 347 11.30 5.83 2.22
CA GLU A 347 12.46 4.96 2.02
C GLU A 347 13.73 5.76 1.66
N ALA A 348 13.60 6.74 0.76
CA ALA A 348 14.71 7.61 0.36
C ALA A 348 15.25 8.45 1.52
N VAL A 349 14.36 9.01 2.33
CA VAL A 349 14.68 9.83 3.51
C VAL A 349 15.34 9.00 4.60
N GLU A 350 14.84 7.80 4.88
CA GLU A 350 15.47 6.91 5.87
C GLU A 350 16.84 6.42 5.41
N THR A 351 17.01 6.18 4.11
CA THR A 351 18.31 5.84 3.52
C THR A 351 19.29 6.99 3.67
N LEU A 352 18.87 8.21 3.31
CA LEU A 352 19.65 9.44 3.49
C LEU A 352 20.08 9.62 4.96
N ARG A 353 19.17 9.41 5.91
CA ARG A 353 19.45 9.52 7.34
C ARG A 353 20.56 8.55 7.78
N LYS A 354 20.44 7.28 7.43
CA LYS A 354 21.46 6.25 7.75
C LYS A 354 22.81 6.54 7.09
N SER A 355 22.80 6.99 5.83
CA SER A 355 24.03 7.36 5.13
C SER A 355 24.70 8.59 5.76
N SER A 356 23.92 9.59 6.16
CA SER A 356 24.41 10.80 6.84
C SER A 356 25.04 10.46 8.19
N GLU A 357 24.39 9.61 8.98
CA GLU A 357 24.92 9.08 10.24
C GLU A 357 26.24 8.32 10.03
N THR A 358 26.32 7.48 9.00
CA THR A 358 27.54 6.72 8.67
C THR A 358 28.69 7.65 8.31
N VAL A 359 28.43 8.68 7.51
CA VAL A 359 29.44 9.67 7.10
C VAL A 359 29.90 10.51 8.29
N TYR A 360 28.98 10.90 9.17
CA TYR A 360 29.30 11.55 10.44
C TYR A 360 30.27 10.72 11.27
N TRP A 361 29.97 9.45 11.52
CA TRP A 361 30.86 8.59 12.32
C TRP A 361 32.21 8.34 11.65
N ARG A 362 32.26 8.26 10.32
CA ARG A 362 33.53 8.18 9.58
C ARG A 362 34.37 9.45 9.74
N ALA A 363 33.74 10.63 9.76
CA ALA A 363 34.42 11.89 10.05
C ALA A 363 35.00 11.88 11.48
N GLN A 364 34.22 11.43 12.47
CA GLN A 364 34.68 11.29 13.86
C GLN A 364 35.89 10.36 13.99
N ILE A 365 35.84 9.18 13.35
CA ILE A 365 36.95 8.22 13.37
C ILE A 365 38.20 8.82 12.74
N LEU A 366 38.06 9.52 11.61
CA LEU A 366 39.19 10.15 10.94
C LEU A 366 39.82 11.27 11.78
N ALA A 367 39.07 11.92 12.67
CA ALA A 367 39.58 12.92 13.60
C ALA A 367 40.39 12.32 14.77
N LEU A 368 40.31 11.02 14.99
CA LEU A 368 41.04 10.32 16.06
C LEU A 368 42.39 9.73 15.60
N ILE A 369 42.65 9.71 14.29
CA ILE A 369 43.84 9.13 13.63
C ILE A 369 44.70 10.26 13.08
#